data_AF-A0A6P4F528-F1
#
_entry.id   AF-A0A6P4F528-F1
#
_cell.length_a   1.000
_cell.length_b   1.000
_cell.length_c   1.000
_cell.angle_alpha   90.00
_cell.angle_beta   90.00
_cell.angle_gamma   90.00
#
_symmetry.space_group_name_H-M   'P 1'
#
loop_
_entity.id
_entity.type
_entity.pdbx_description
1 polymer ?
#
loop_
_entity_poly.entity_id
_entity_poly.type
_entity_poly.pdbx_seq_one_letter_code
_entity_poly.pdbx_strand_id
1 'polypeptide(L)'
;MEKYGSTASSPKSAPRSSLKSQPGKKMAPQIKRGQRILTEKPFAFVLKSQYRLERCDNCLEATKVLKCSNCRYVSYCNRACQMQAWAQHKHECPFLKKVHPRIVPDAARMLCRLILRLEHGGDLIRGYYTEHGSRKFRDLMSHYAEIKNDPMRLEHLDSLHAVLTDMMADSPSTVPNKTELMSIYGRLITNGFNILDAEMNSIATAIYLGVSITDHSCQPNAVATFEGNELHVHAIEDMECLDWSKIFISYIDLLNTPEQRRMDLKEHYYFLCVCSKCTDAKESKEMLAALCPNRNCGVGINVERTNCPRCDAGISPKLRNAFNEAMTLTLHNLENMKDVAYLDVCKVCLDKQTGVFHPLNVWYVKTLDSAFEAAIEVGKWADALNYGQRLLPGFQKYHGPWNPLLGLLHLKLGKIQLYEGHAKEALHHIDEAQRILTVTHGRDHRLLTEQLYPLLLQARHESN
;
A
#
# COMPACT_ATOMS: atom_id res chain seq x y z
N MET A 1 -7.31 -3.22 47.26
CA MET A 1 -5.85 -3.11 47.46
C MET A 1 -5.26 -4.45 47.12
N GLU A 2 -4.70 -4.61 45.93
CA GLU A 2 -3.65 -5.60 45.63
C GLU A 2 -3.17 -5.35 44.19
N LYS A 3 -1.86 -5.17 44.07
CA LYS A 3 -1.13 -4.84 42.86
C LYS A 3 -0.86 -6.13 42.07
N TYR A 4 -1.13 -6.14 40.76
CA TYR A 4 -0.47 -7.07 39.85
C TYR A 4 0.43 -6.30 38.90
N GLY A 5 1.74 -6.43 39.15
CA GLY A 5 2.81 -5.86 38.37
C GLY A 5 3.06 -6.64 37.08
N SER A 6 3.24 -5.90 36.00
CA SER A 6 3.80 -6.39 34.74
C SER A 6 5.28 -6.74 34.94
N THR A 7 5.63 -8.03 34.83
CA THR A 7 7.01 -8.45 34.72
C THR A 7 7.39 -8.54 33.25
N ALA A 8 8.14 -7.55 32.79
CA ALA A 8 8.93 -7.63 31.57
C ALA A 8 10.06 -8.64 31.79
N SER A 9 10.12 -9.68 30.96
CA SER A 9 11.23 -10.62 30.95
C SER A 9 12.36 -10.07 30.09
N SER A 10 13.39 -9.54 30.75
CA SER A 10 14.69 -9.26 30.14
C SER A 10 15.41 -10.57 29.77
N PRO A 11 16.12 -10.67 28.63
CA PRO A 11 16.93 -11.84 28.34
C PRO A 11 18.18 -11.86 29.24
N LYS A 12 18.38 -12.97 29.96
CA LYS A 12 19.57 -13.25 30.75
C LYS A 12 20.80 -13.37 29.84
N SER A 13 21.85 -12.64 30.19
CA SER A 13 23.19 -12.73 29.59
C SER A 13 23.84 -14.10 29.87
N ALA A 14 24.18 -14.81 28.80
CA ALA A 14 25.04 -16.00 28.88
C ALA A 14 26.54 -15.60 28.84
N PRO A 15 27.43 -16.38 29.49
CA PRO A 15 28.84 -16.01 29.63
C PRO A 15 29.60 -16.10 28.29
N ARG A 16 30.38 -15.06 27.99
CA ARG A 16 31.29 -14.98 26.83
C ARG A 16 32.46 -15.96 27.02
N SER A 17 32.48 -17.02 26.22
CA SER A 17 33.71 -17.76 25.91
C SER A 17 34.35 -17.16 24.64
N SER A 18 35.63 -16.81 24.77
CA SER A 18 36.44 -16.20 23.72
C SER A 18 36.92 -17.24 22.71
N LEU A 19 36.18 -17.38 21.60
CA LEU A 19 36.64 -18.10 20.41
C LEU A 19 37.13 -17.10 19.36
N LYS A 20 38.43 -17.18 19.05
CA LYS A 20 39.12 -16.40 18.02
C LYS A 20 38.41 -16.60 16.67
N SER A 21 37.95 -15.51 16.06
CA SER A 21 37.28 -15.52 14.75
C SER A 21 38.28 -15.73 13.61
N GLN A 22 38.13 -16.85 12.89
CA GLN A 22 38.65 -16.95 11.53
C GLN A 22 37.76 -16.14 10.57
N PRO A 23 38.31 -15.56 9.48
CA PRO A 23 37.52 -14.80 8.52
C PRO A 23 36.61 -15.76 7.74
N GLY A 24 35.31 -15.76 8.08
CA GLY A 24 34.30 -16.57 7.41
C GLY A 24 34.14 -16.15 5.96
N LYS A 25 34.29 -17.11 5.03
CA LYS A 25 33.88 -16.97 3.63
C LYS A 25 32.42 -16.50 3.60
N LYS A 26 32.14 -15.31 3.07
CA LYS A 26 30.77 -14.85 2.81
C LYS A 26 30.11 -15.85 1.85
N MET A 27 29.07 -16.54 2.31
CA MET A 27 28.26 -17.41 1.47
C MET A 27 27.50 -16.56 0.43
N ALA A 28 27.31 -17.10 -0.77
CA ALA A 28 26.54 -16.41 -1.81
C ALA A 28 25.06 -16.27 -1.37
N PRO A 29 24.36 -15.17 -1.73
CA PRO A 29 22.94 -15.00 -1.37
C PRO A 29 22.08 -16.09 -2.01
N GLN A 30 21.29 -16.81 -1.20
CA GLN A 30 20.34 -17.82 -1.69
C GLN A 30 19.09 -17.20 -2.31
N ILE A 31 18.73 -15.99 -1.90
CA ILE A 31 17.63 -15.22 -2.48
C ILE A 31 18.19 -14.00 -3.19
N LYS A 32 17.85 -13.82 -4.46
CA LYS A 32 18.27 -12.67 -5.26
C LYS A 32 17.21 -11.60 -5.31
N ARG A 33 17.64 -10.34 -5.42
CA ARG A 33 16.75 -9.24 -5.79
C ARG A 33 15.95 -9.61 -7.05
N GLY A 34 14.64 -9.39 -7.00
CA GLY A 34 13.68 -9.71 -8.04
C GLY A 34 13.15 -11.14 -8.01
N GLN A 35 13.67 -12.00 -7.12
CA GLN A 35 13.15 -13.35 -6.97
C GLN A 35 11.76 -13.31 -6.34
N ARG A 36 10.81 -14.01 -6.96
CA ARG A 36 9.49 -14.29 -6.38
C ARG A 36 9.65 -15.31 -5.26
N ILE A 37 9.40 -14.90 -4.02
CA ILE A 37 9.56 -15.72 -2.82
C ILE A 37 8.24 -16.33 -2.34
N LEU A 38 7.10 -15.81 -2.80
CA LEU A 38 5.78 -16.37 -2.51
C LEU A 38 4.79 -16.07 -3.63
N THR A 39 3.85 -16.99 -3.85
CA THR A 39 2.65 -16.81 -4.66
C THR A 39 1.47 -17.42 -3.92
N GLU A 40 0.38 -16.66 -3.77
CA GLU A 40 -0.77 -17.10 -2.99
C GLU A 40 -2.08 -16.60 -3.57
N LYS A 41 -3.08 -17.49 -3.65
CA LYS A 41 -4.47 -17.12 -3.96
C LYS A 41 -5.24 -16.74 -2.70
N PRO A 42 -6.20 -15.81 -2.79
CA PRO A 42 -6.90 -15.30 -1.62
C PRO A 42 -7.78 -16.40 -1.02
N PHE A 43 -7.78 -16.47 0.31
CA PHE A 43 -8.76 -17.24 1.06
C PHE A 43 -10.17 -16.71 0.80
N ALA A 44 -10.35 -15.40 0.87
CA ALA A 44 -11.57 -14.72 0.48
C ALA A 44 -11.23 -13.34 -0.06
N PHE A 45 -12.06 -12.80 -0.94
CA PHE A 45 -11.98 -11.41 -1.37
C PHE A 45 -13.34 -10.90 -1.84
N VAL A 46 -13.48 -9.58 -1.85
CA VAL A 46 -14.62 -8.85 -2.39
C VAL A 46 -14.13 -7.68 -3.24
N LEU A 47 -14.69 -7.54 -4.44
CA LEU A 47 -14.53 -6.35 -5.27
C LEU A 47 -15.17 -5.15 -4.55
N LYS A 48 -14.47 -4.01 -4.52
CA LYS A 48 -15.02 -2.79 -3.92
C LYS A 48 -16.26 -2.33 -4.67
N SER A 49 -17.23 -1.83 -3.92
CA SER A 49 -18.54 -1.40 -4.41
C SER A 49 -18.47 -0.39 -5.56
N GLN A 50 -17.50 0.52 -5.54
CA GLN A 50 -17.30 1.54 -6.58
C GLN A 50 -16.93 0.99 -7.96
N TYR A 51 -16.36 -0.22 -8.05
CA TYR A 51 -15.98 -0.85 -9.33
C TYR A 51 -17.01 -1.90 -9.81
N ARG A 52 -18.16 -1.99 -9.14
CA ARG A 52 -19.23 -2.90 -9.57
C ARG A 52 -19.68 -2.52 -10.98
N LEU A 53 -20.01 -3.54 -11.77
CA LEU A 53 -20.43 -3.40 -13.18
C LEU A 53 -19.32 -2.97 -14.15
N GLU A 54 -18.14 -2.62 -13.66
CA GLU A 54 -16.97 -2.27 -14.48
C GLU A 54 -15.89 -3.35 -14.43
N ARG A 55 -15.85 -4.12 -13.33
CA ARG A 55 -14.89 -5.21 -13.11
C ARG A 55 -15.59 -6.53 -12.84
N CYS A 56 -14.90 -7.62 -13.20
CA CYS A 56 -15.33 -8.97 -12.90
C CYS A 56 -15.19 -9.29 -11.40
N ASP A 57 -16.25 -9.76 -10.73
CA ASP A 57 -16.23 -10.18 -9.31
C ASP A 57 -15.36 -11.43 -9.04
N ASN A 58 -14.80 -12.05 -10.09
CA ASN A 58 -13.89 -13.20 -9.96
C ASN A 58 -12.43 -12.83 -10.28
N CYS A 59 -12.15 -12.42 -11.51
CA CYS A 59 -10.77 -12.14 -11.95
C CYS A 59 -10.33 -10.68 -11.77
N LEU A 60 -11.23 -9.78 -11.34
CA LEU A 60 -10.99 -8.36 -11.09
C LEU A 60 -10.61 -7.51 -12.32
N GLU A 61 -10.55 -8.13 -13.50
CA GLU A 61 -10.29 -7.46 -14.77
C GLU A 61 -11.35 -6.40 -15.09
N ALA A 62 -10.91 -5.24 -15.57
CA ALA A 62 -11.78 -4.14 -16.01
C ALA A 62 -12.24 -4.43 -17.45
N THR A 63 -13.50 -4.83 -17.59
CA THR A 63 -14.04 -5.26 -18.88
C THR A 63 -15.57 -5.27 -18.87
N LYS A 64 -16.18 -5.54 -20.02
CA LYS A 64 -17.62 -5.74 -20.10
C LYS A 64 -18.02 -6.99 -19.30
N VAL A 65 -18.93 -6.81 -18.35
CA VAL A 65 -19.38 -7.89 -17.46
C VAL A 65 -20.86 -8.20 -17.59
N LEU A 66 -21.22 -9.43 -17.25
CA LEU A 66 -22.59 -9.94 -17.24
C LEU A 66 -22.99 -10.27 -15.80
N LYS A 67 -24.15 -9.76 -15.38
CA LYS A 67 -24.68 -9.99 -14.04
C LYS A 67 -25.01 -11.46 -13.82
N CYS A 68 -24.77 -11.96 -12.60
CA CYS A 68 -25.33 -13.23 -12.15
C CYS A 68 -26.87 -13.19 -12.29
N SER A 69 -27.45 -14.15 -13.00
CA SER A 69 -28.88 -14.17 -13.30
C SER A 69 -29.77 -14.30 -12.07
N ASN A 70 -29.27 -14.89 -10.98
CA ASN A 70 -30.03 -15.13 -9.77
C ASN A 70 -30.04 -13.91 -8.82
N CYS A 71 -28.87 -13.41 -8.39
CA CYS A 71 -28.79 -12.29 -7.45
C CYS A 71 -28.78 -10.92 -8.12
N ARG A 72 -28.36 -10.83 -9.40
CA ARG A 72 -28.13 -9.58 -10.15
C ARG A 72 -27.15 -8.59 -9.48
N TYR A 73 -26.46 -9.02 -8.42
CA TYR A 73 -25.57 -8.18 -7.63
C TYR A 73 -24.12 -8.20 -8.11
N VAL A 74 -23.59 -9.41 -8.33
CA VAL A 74 -22.22 -9.67 -8.82
C VAL A 74 -22.23 -9.83 -10.33
N SER A 75 -21.09 -9.55 -10.98
CA SER A 75 -20.94 -9.64 -12.43
C SER A 75 -19.65 -10.34 -12.84
N TYR A 76 -19.68 -11.04 -13.97
CA TYR A 76 -18.54 -11.81 -14.48
C TYR A 76 -18.25 -11.47 -15.93
N CYS A 77 -16.98 -11.45 -16.33
CA CYS A 77 -16.60 -11.20 -17.72
C CYS A 77 -17.04 -12.34 -18.67
N ASN A 78 -17.14 -13.58 -18.17
CA ASN A 78 -17.57 -14.74 -18.94
C ASN A 78 -18.02 -15.91 -18.02
N ARG A 79 -18.53 -16.97 -18.65
CA ARG A 79 -19.01 -18.19 -17.98
C ARG A 79 -17.91 -18.91 -17.18
N ALA A 80 -16.66 -18.88 -17.63
CA ALA A 80 -15.56 -19.52 -16.91
C ALA A 80 -15.31 -18.84 -15.55
N CYS A 81 -15.29 -17.51 -15.50
CA CYS A 81 -15.20 -16.76 -14.26
C CYS A 81 -16.40 -17.00 -13.33
N GLN A 82 -17.62 -17.09 -13.88
CA GLN A 82 -18.80 -17.42 -13.10
C GLN A 82 -18.68 -18.81 -12.46
N MET A 83 -18.24 -19.82 -13.22
CA MET A 83 -18.07 -21.18 -12.72
C MET A 83 -16.99 -21.29 -11.64
N GLN A 84 -15.86 -20.60 -11.80
CA GLN A 84 -14.79 -20.56 -10.80
C GLN A 84 -15.25 -19.90 -9.50
N ALA A 85 -16.00 -18.80 -9.58
CA ALA A 85 -16.52 -18.10 -8.40
C ALA A 85 -17.65 -18.87 -7.70
N TRP A 86 -18.34 -19.78 -8.40
CA TRP A 86 -19.57 -20.40 -7.91
C TRP A 86 -19.41 -21.18 -6.61
N ALA A 87 -18.26 -21.82 -6.39
CA ALA A 87 -17.97 -22.57 -5.17
C ALA A 87 -18.16 -21.73 -3.90
N GLN A 88 -17.84 -20.44 -3.96
CA GLN A 88 -18.04 -19.49 -2.86
C GLN A 88 -19.36 -18.72 -3.03
N HIS A 89 -19.63 -18.21 -4.23
CA HIS A 89 -20.78 -17.35 -4.48
C HIS A 89 -22.12 -18.04 -4.25
N LYS A 90 -22.24 -19.37 -4.45
CA LYS A 90 -23.51 -20.09 -4.25
C LYS A 90 -24.11 -19.91 -2.86
N HIS A 91 -23.26 -19.76 -1.83
CA HIS A 91 -23.68 -19.56 -0.45
C HIS A 91 -24.10 -18.11 -0.18
N GLU A 92 -23.41 -17.14 -0.81
CA GLU A 92 -23.66 -15.70 -0.64
C GLU A 92 -24.81 -15.19 -1.54
N CYS A 93 -25.07 -15.87 -2.67
CA CYS A 93 -26.00 -15.46 -3.72
C CYS A 93 -27.44 -15.22 -3.22
N PRO A 94 -28.05 -16.06 -2.35
CA PRO A 94 -29.39 -15.82 -1.84
C PRO A 94 -29.49 -14.51 -1.03
N PHE A 95 -28.49 -14.23 -0.20
CA PHE A 95 -28.45 -13.01 0.61
C PHE A 95 -28.27 -11.76 -0.26
N LEU A 96 -27.38 -11.83 -1.26
CA LEU A 96 -27.17 -10.73 -2.21
C LEU A 96 -28.41 -10.45 -3.08
N LYS A 97 -29.22 -11.48 -3.38
CA LYS A 97 -30.48 -11.34 -4.10
C LYS A 97 -31.51 -10.52 -3.30
N LYS A 98 -31.57 -10.73 -1.98
CA LYS A 98 -32.50 -10.06 -1.07
C LYS A 98 -32.16 -8.59 -0.87
N VAL A 99 -30.87 -8.27 -0.76
CA VAL A 99 -30.42 -6.88 -0.56
C VAL A 99 -30.46 -6.05 -1.83
N HIS A 100 -30.30 -6.66 -3.01
CA HIS A 100 -30.40 -5.96 -4.29
C HIS A 100 -31.74 -5.19 -4.42
N PRO A 101 -31.74 -3.90 -4.81
CA PRO A 101 -30.64 -3.15 -5.43
C PRO A 101 -29.72 -2.39 -4.45
N ARG A 102 -29.94 -2.48 -3.14
CA ARG A 102 -29.12 -1.79 -2.13
C ARG A 102 -27.67 -2.25 -2.24
N ILE A 103 -26.74 -1.31 -2.11
CA ILE A 103 -25.30 -1.60 -2.06
C ILE A 103 -24.94 -1.99 -0.62
N VAL A 104 -24.36 -3.17 -0.45
CA VAL A 104 -23.85 -3.64 0.83
C VAL A 104 -22.48 -3.01 1.07
N PRO A 105 -22.19 -2.45 2.26
CA PRO A 105 -20.85 -2.01 2.63
C PRO A 105 -19.81 -3.13 2.42
N ASP A 106 -18.67 -2.79 1.82
CA ASP A 106 -17.67 -3.80 1.41
C ASP A 106 -17.18 -4.65 2.59
N ALA A 107 -16.98 -4.04 3.77
CA ALA A 107 -16.62 -4.76 4.99
C ALA A 107 -17.71 -5.75 5.45
N ALA A 108 -18.99 -5.39 5.35
CA ALA A 108 -20.09 -6.28 5.72
C ALA A 108 -20.19 -7.46 4.74
N ARG A 109 -20.03 -7.20 3.44
CA ARG A 109 -19.97 -8.25 2.42
C ARG A 109 -18.78 -9.19 2.66
N MET A 110 -17.61 -8.65 2.97
CA MET A 110 -16.42 -9.43 3.29
C MET A 110 -16.62 -10.30 4.53
N LEU A 111 -17.22 -9.76 5.61
CA LEU A 111 -17.56 -10.54 6.80
C LEU A 111 -18.55 -11.65 6.50
N CYS A 112 -19.62 -11.38 5.76
CA CYS A 112 -20.57 -12.41 5.35
C CYS A 112 -19.88 -13.53 4.59
N ARG A 113 -19.00 -13.20 3.62
CA ARG A 113 -18.23 -14.17 2.86
C ARG A 113 -17.29 -14.99 3.75
N LEU A 114 -16.63 -14.37 4.72
CA LEU A 114 -15.76 -15.08 5.68
C LEU A 114 -16.57 -16.03 6.56
N ILE A 115 -17.70 -15.57 7.13
CA ILE A 115 -18.61 -16.38 7.95
C ILE A 115 -19.05 -17.62 7.18
N LEU A 116 -19.64 -17.43 6.00
CA LEU A 116 -20.12 -18.52 5.15
C LEU A 116 -18.98 -19.48 4.76
N ARG A 117 -17.79 -18.96 4.48
CA ARG A 117 -16.63 -19.80 4.16
C ARG A 117 -16.19 -20.64 5.35
N LEU A 118 -16.18 -20.07 6.55
CA LEU A 118 -15.79 -20.79 7.78
C LEU A 118 -16.80 -21.89 8.13
N GLU A 119 -18.10 -21.63 7.98
CA GLU A 119 -19.14 -22.66 8.17
C GLU A 119 -18.99 -23.84 7.21
N HIS A 120 -18.47 -23.60 6.01
CA HIS A 120 -18.30 -24.61 4.96
C HIS A 120 -16.85 -25.15 4.90
N GLY A 121 -16.23 -25.36 6.08
CA GLY A 121 -14.92 -26.02 6.22
C GLY A 121 -13.71 -25.15 5.91
N GLY A 122 -13.90 -23.83 5.78
CA GLY A 122 -12.82 -22.87 5.53
C GLY A 122 -11.77 -22.84 6.65
N ASP A 123 -12.13 -23.23 7.87
CA ASP A 123 -11.23 -23.27 9.03
C ASP A 123 -10.12 -24.32 8.93
N LEU A 124 -10.26 -25.29 8.00
CA LEU A 124 -9.28 -26.32 7.69
C LEU A 124 -8.30 -25.92 6.59
N ILE A 125 -8.65 -24.90 5.78
CA ILE A 125 -7.83 -24.43 4.66
C ILE A 125 -6.53 -23.82 5.20
N ARG A 126 -5.43 -24.17 4.54
CA ARG A 126 -4.08 -23.70 4.85
C ARG A 126 -3.56 -22.84 3.69
N GLY A 127 -2.99 -21.68 4.00
CA GLY A 127 -2.08 -20.97 3.10
C GLY A 127 -0.64 -21.27 3.50
N TYR A 128 0.19 -21.59 2.53
CA TYR A 128 1.56 -22.03 2.73
C TYR A 128 2.52 -20.89 2.39
N TYR A 129 3.47 -20.61 3.28
CA TYR A 129 4.55 -19.65 3.07
C TYR A 129 5.91 -20.34 2.92
N THR A 130 6.01 -21.63 3.26
CA THR A 130 7.10 -22.55 2.86
C THR A 130 6.53 -23.94 2.61
N GLU A 131 7.37 -24.90 2.23
CA GLU A 131 6.99 -26.32 2.06
C GLU A 131 6.33 -26.92 3.32
N HIS A 132 6.74 -26.47 4.51
CA HIS A 132 6.25 -26.99 5.79
C HIS A 132 5.57 -25.92 6.66
N GLY A 133 5.74 -24.64 6.33
CA GLY A 133 5.16 -23.50 7.03
C GLY A 133 3.82 -23.11 6.43
N SER A 134 2.76 -23.18 7.23
CA SER A 134 1.42 -22.77 6.82
C SER A 134 0.67 -22.04 7.92
N ARG A 135 -0.34 -21.26 7.54
CA ARG A 135 -1.31 -20.65 8.44
C ARG A 135 -2.72 -21.02 8.01
N LYS A 136 -3.61 -21.13 8.99
CA LYS A 136 -5.06 -21.20 8.83
C LYS A 136 -5.67 -19.85 9.24
N PHE A 137 -6.95 -19.65 8.93
CA PHE A 137 -7.66 -18.44 9.37
C PHE A 137 -7.57 -18.21 10.89
N ARG A 138 -7.67 -19.28 11.69
CA ARG A 138 -7.58 -19.19 13.16
C ARG A 138 -6.23 -18.64 13.66
N ASP A 139 -5.15 -18.85 12.89
CA ASP A 139 -3.78 -18.47 13.25
C ASP A 139 -3.50 -17.00 12.98
N LEU A 140 -4.38 -16.31 12.25
CA LEU A 140 -4.25 -14.87 11.98
C LEU A 140 -4.41 -14.06 13.26
N MET A 141 -3.63 -12.98 13.37
CA MET A 141 -3.70 -12.06 14.50
C MET A 141 -5.08 -11.42 14.53
N SER A 142 -5.73 -11.34 15.69
CA SER A 142 -7.06 -10.72 15.77
C SER A 142 -7.08 -9.40 16.52
N HIS A 143 -6.02 -9.06 17.27
CA HIS A 143 -5.99 -7.93 18.21
C HIS A 143 -7.29 -7.81 19.04
N TYR A 144 -7.83 -8.95 19.47
CA TYR A 144 -9.13 -9.02 20.12
C TYR A 144 -9.15 -8.21 21.42
N ALA A 145 -8.07 -8.26 22.20
CA ALA A 145 -7.97 -7.55 23.47
C ALA A 145 -7.96 -6.03 23.28
N GLU A 146 -7.28 -5.55 22.24
CA GLU A 146 -7.20 -4.14 21.90
C GLU A 146 -8.52 -3.64 21.33
N ILE A 147 -9.11 -4.36 20.37
CA ILE A 147 -10.41 -4.02 19.76
C ILE A 147 -11.53 -3.98 20.79
N LYS A 148 -11.53 -4.91 21.77
CA LYS A 148 -12.52 -4.92 22.85
C LYS A 148 -12.51 -3.64 23.68
N ASN A 149 -11.41 -2.91 23.69
CA ASN A 149 -11.25 -1.65 24.42
C ASN A 149 -11.19 -0.42 23.49
N ASP A 150 -11.56 -0.58 22.21
CA ASP A 150 -11.55 0.47 21.19
C ASP A 150 -13.01 0.85 20.82
N PRO A 151 -13.54 1.96 21.37
CA PRO A 151 -14.95 2.33 21.17
C PRO A 151 -15.34 2.51 19.71
N MET A 152 -14.45 3.08 18.89
CA MET A 152 -14.71 3.33 17.48
C MET A 152 -14.83 2.01 16.70
N ARG A 153 -13.98 1.02 17.02
CA ARG A 153 -14.06 -0.30 16.39
C ARG A 153 -15.28 -1.08 16.85
N LEU A 154 -15.69 -0.93 18.12
CA LEU A 154 -16.91 -1.55 18.63
C LEU A 154 -18.15 -0.98 17.95
N GLU A 155 -18.24 0.35 17.79
CA GLU A 155 -19.34 1.00 17.07
C GLU A 155 -19.41 0.56 15.60
N HIS A 156 -18.26 0.49 14.92
CA HIS A 156 -18.18 -0.03 13.57
C HIS A 156 -18.64 -1.50 13.48
N LEU A 157 -18.20 -2.34 14.41
CA LEU A 157 -18.60 -3.75 14.48
C LEU A 157 -20.11 -3.89 14.72
N ASP A 158 -20.69 -3.10 15.62
CA ASP A 158 -22.14 -3.13 15.90
C ASP A 158 -22.94 -2.68 14.67
N SER A 159 -22.45 -1.69 13.91
CA SER A 159 -23.04 -1.28 12.63
C SER A 159 -22.99 -2.39 11.58
N LEU A 160 -21.84 -3.07 11.45
CA LEU A 160 -21.68 -4.20 10.54
C LEU A 160 -22.56 -5.40 10.94
N HIS A 161 -22.70 -5.66 12.24
CA HIS A 161 -23.56 -6.70 12.77
C HIS A 161 -25.03 -6.46 12.43
N ALA A 162 -25.51 -5.21 12.51
CA ALA A 162 -26.87 -4.85 12.08
C ALA A 162 -27.09 -5.15 10.59
N VAL A 163 -26.14 -4.79 9.73
CA VAL A 163 -26.20 -5.09 8.28
C VAL A 163 -26.21 -6.59 8.02
N LEU A 164 -25.35 -7.36 8.70
CA LEU A 164 -25.30 -8.82 8.57
C LEU A 164 -26.62 -9.46 9.01
N THR A 165 -27.22 -8.97 10.10
CA THR A 165 -28.50 -9.48 10.61
C THR A 165 -29.64 -9.24 9.64
N ASP A 166 -29.72 -8.04 9.03
CA ASP A 166 -30.71 -7.74 7.98
C ASP A 166 -30.49 -8.62 6.73
N MET A 167 -29.24 -8.69 6.28
CA MET A 167 -28.87 -9.43 5.06
C MET A 167 -29.09 -10.94 5.20
N MET A 168 -28.92 -11.49 6.40
CA MET A 168 -28.94 -12.93 6.70
C MET A 168 -30.15 -13.34 7.56
N ALA A 169 -31.21 -12.51 7.58
CA ALA A 169 -32.37 -12.70 8.46
C ALA A 169 -33.10 -14.04 8.29
N ASP A 170 -33.01 -14.68 7.11
CA ASP A 170 -33.64 -15.98 6.85
C ASP A 170 -32.77 -17.17 7.33
N SER A 171 -31.57 -16.88 7.85
CA SER A 171 -30.66 -17.85 8.48
C SER A 171 -29.97 -17.22 9.71
N PRO A 172 -30.72 -16.85 10.76
CA PRO A 172 -30.14 -16.12 11.91
C PRO A 172 -29.02 -16.88 12.61
N SER A 173 -29.08 -18.21 12.63
CA SER A 173 -28.04 -19.08 13.20
C SER A 173 -26.69 -18.97 12.50
N THR A 174 -26.67 -18.44 11.27
CA THR A 174 -25.45 -18.24 10.48
C THR A 174 -24.66 -17.02 10.97
N VAL A 175 -25.33 -16.01 11.55
CA VAL A 175 -24.63 -14.86 12.10
C VAL A 175 -23.98 -15.29 13.43
N PRO A 176 -22.65 -15.21 13.57
CA PRO A 176 -21.98 -15.65 14.79
C PRO A 176 -22.35 -14.80 15.99
N ASN A 177 -22.16 -15.36 17.19
CA ASN A 177 -22.27 -14.58 18.42
C ASN A 177 -21.23 -13.42 18.44
N LYS A 178 -21.46 -12.41 19.29
CA LYS A 178 -20.61 -11.20 19.34
C LYS A 178 -19.12 -11.49 19.56
N THR A 179 -18.77 -12.54 20.32
CA THR A 179 -17.36 -12.91 20.58
C THR A 179 -16.70 -13.46 19.33
N GLU A 180 -17.37 -14.39 18.64
CA GLU A 180 -16.88 -14.98 17.40
C GLU A 180 -16.84 -13.96 16.26
N LEU A 181 -17.90 -13.14 16.12
CA LEU A 181 -17.95 -12.08 15.12
C LEU A 181 -16.82 -11.06 15.33
N MET A 182 -16.54 -10.64 16.57
CA MET A 182 -15.40 -9.78 16.89
C MET A 182 -14.07 -10.43 16.54
N SER A 183 -13.94 -11.74 16.76
CA SER A 183 -12.74 -12.53 16.42
C SER A 183 -12.50 -12.59 14.91
N ILE A 184 -13.56 -12.74 14.09
CA ILE A 184 -13.49 -12.71 12.62
C ILE A 184 -13.20 -11.29 12.13
N TYR A 185 -13.91 -10.29 12.66
CA TYR A 185 -13.70 -8.88 12.35
C TYR A 185 -12.28 -8.42 12.65
N GLY A 186 -11.75 -8.77 13.82
CA GLY A 186 -10.40 -8.43 14.21
C GLY A 186 -9.37 -8.99 13.24
N ARG A 187 -9.52 -10.24 12.79
CA ARG A 187 -8.65 -10.84 11.75
C ARG A 187 -8.80 -10.15 10.40
N LEU A 188 -10.01 -9.75 10.03
CA LEU A 188 -10.26 -9.02 8.79
C LEU A 188 -9.50 -7.68 8.77
N ILE A 189 -9.66 -6.85 9.80
CA ILE A 189 -9.08 -5.50 9.77
C ILE A 189 -7.57 -5.48 9.97
N THR A 190 -6.99 -6.52 10.57
CA THR A 190 -5.55 -6.59 10.89
C THR A 190 -4.73 -7.36 9.85
N ASN A 191 -5.34 -8.30 9.12
CA ASN A 191 -4.66 -9.12 8.09
C ASN A 191 -5.25 -8.90 6.69
N GLY A 192 -6.18 -7.98 6.55
CA GLY A 192 -6.80 -7.65 5.26
C GLY A 192 -5.79 -7.01 4.31
N PHE A 193 -5.73 -7.53 3.10
CA PHE A 193 -4.97 -6.96 2.00
C PHE A 193 -5.89 -6.19 1.07
N ASN A 194 -5.41 -5.04 0.61
CA ASN A 194 -5.97 -4.36 -0.54
C ASN A 194 -5.33 -4.97 -1.80
N ILE A 195 -6.14 -5.61 -2.64
CA ILE A 195 -5.70 -6.03 -3.98
C ILE A 195 -5.59 -4.78 -4.84
N LEU A 196 -4.45 -4.63 -5.50
CA LEU A 196 -4.14 -3.49 -6.35
C LEU A 196 -4.19 -3.87 -7.83
N ASP A 197 -4.57 -2.95 -8.71
CA ASP A 197 -4.40 -3.13 -10.15
C ASP A 197 -2.99 -2.77 -10.63
N ALA A 198 -2.76 -2.81 -11.95
CA ALA A 198 -1.46 -2.56 -12.56
C ALA A 198 -0.95 -1.13 -12.33
N GLU A 199 -1.86 -0.20 -12.01
CA GLU A 199 -1.58 1.19 -11.68
C GLU A 199 -1.48 1.41 -10.16
N MET A 200 -1.46 0.32 -9.37
CA MET A 200 -1.41 0.30 -7.89
C MET A 200 -2.66 0.88 -7.21
N ASN A 201 -3.79 0.97 -7.90
CA ASN A 201 -5.05 1.40 -7.30
C ASN A 201 -5.73 0.25 -6.56
N SER A 202 -6.28 0.53 -5.38
CA SER A 202 -6.93 -0.49 -4.57
C SER A 202 -8.34 -0.81 -5.08
N ILE A 203 -8.52 -2.02 -5.65
CA ILE A 203 -9.74 -2.45 -6.33
C ILE A 203 -10.58 -3.47 -5.56
N ALA A 204 -9.98 -4.21 -4.62
CA ALA A 204 -10.66 -5.22 -3.82
C ALA A 204 -10.02 -5.37 -2.44
N THR A 205 -10.78 -5.94 -1.49
CA THR A 205 -10.28 -6.32 -0.16
C THR A 205 -10.25 -7.83 -0.05
N ALA A 206 -9.18 -8.39 0.51
CA ALA A 206 -8.92 -9.81 0.54
C ALA A 206 -8.26 -10.28 1.84
N ILE A 207 -8.37 -11.57 2.12
CA ILE A 207 -7.58 -12.28 3.12
C ILE A 207 -6.73 -13.30 2.39
N TYR A 208 -5.43 -13.26 2.64
CA TYR A 208 -4.45 -14.28 2.28
C TYR A 208 -3.94 -14.90 3.58
N LEU A 209 -3.65 -16.19 3.63
CA LEU A 209 -3.33 -16.86 4.89
C LEU A 209 -1.82 -16.96 5.10
N GLY A 210 -1.09 -17.47 4.09
CA GLY A 210 0.33 -17.71 4.15
C GLY A 210 1.12 -16.42 4.33
N VAL A 211 0.91 -15.45 3.44
CA VAL A 211 1.63 -14.17 3.42
C VAL A 211 1.41 -13.33 4.67
N SER A 212 0.31 -13.50 5.42
CA SER A 212 0.09 -12.77 6.68
C SER A 212 1.16 -13.03 7.75
N ILE A 213 2.10 -13.96 7.52
CA ILE A 213 3.31 -14.14 8.33
C ILE A 213 4.32 -12.99 8.20
N THR A 214 4.32 -12.23 7.10
CA THR A 214 5.25 -11.12 6.89
C THR A 214 4.94 -10.01 7.87
N ASP A 215 5.98 -9.37 8.41
CA ASP A 215 5.85 -8.21 9.28
C ASP A 215 6.04 -6.88 8.51
N HIS A 216 5.75 -5.78 9.19
CA HIS A 216 5.91 -4.44 8.65
C HIS A 216 7.33 -3.88 8.83
N SER A 217 7.83 -3.16 7.82
CA SER A 217 8.89 -2.16 7.99
C SER A 217 8.66 -0.97 7.04
N CYS A 218 8.94 0.25 7.50
CA CYS A 218 8.98 1.42 6.60
C CYS A 218 10.23 1.42 5.70
N GLN A 219 11.18 0.54 5.98
CA GLN A 219 12.29 0.15 5.11
C GLN A 219 12.12 -1.33 4.77
N PRO A 220 11.18 -1.68 3.88
CA PRO A 220 10.92 -3.08 3.54
C PRO A 220 12.08 -3.68 2.72
N ASN A 221 12.16 -5.00 2.71
CA ASN A 221 13.08 -5.78 1.87
C ASN A 221 12.36 -6.74 0.91
N ALA A 222 11.03 -6.74 0.96
CA ALA A 222 10.17 -7.37 -0.04
C ALA A 222 8.99 -6.44 -0.39
N VAL A 223 8.32 -6.74 -1.49
CA VAL A 223 7.13 -6.04 -1.93
C VAL A 223 6.05 -7.03 -2.35
N ALA A 224 4.80 -6.72 -1.99
CA ALA A 224 3.62 -7.44 -2.45
C ALA A 224 3.03 -6.75 -3.69
N THR A 225 2.81 -7.52 -4.76
CA THR A 225 2.12 -7.10 -5.99
C THR A 225 1.04 -8.12 -6.34
N PHE A 226 0.17 -7.79 -7.30
CA PHE A 226 -0.97 -8.64 -7.64
C PHE A 226 -1.07 -8.88 -9.15
N GLU A 227 -1.36 -10.12 -9.54
CA GLU A 227 -1.80 -10.46 -10.89
C GLU A 227 -3.25 -10.97 -10.84
N GLY A 228 -4.17 -10.12 -11.25
CA GLY A 228 -5.60 -10.34 -11.01
C GLY A 228 -5.90 -10.35 -9.51
N ASN A 229 -6.25 -11.52 -8.97
CA ASN A 229 -6.44 -11.71 -7.53
C ASN A 229 -5.32 -12.54 -6.87
N GLU A 230 -4.28 -12.95 -7.60
CA GLU A 230 -3.16 -13.69 -7.04
C GLU A 230 -2.12 -12.73 -6.48
N LEU A 231 -1.67 -12.96 -5.25
CA LEU A 231 -0.64 -12.17 -4.60
C LEU A 231 0.73 -12.78 -4.90
N HIS A 232 1.69 -11.93 -5.24
CA HIS A 232 3.10 -12.28 -5.36
C HIS A 232 3.94 -11.45 -4.39
N VAL A 233 4.92 -12.08 -3.73
CA VAL A 233 5.93 -11.37 -2.94
C VAL A 233 7.27 -11.50 -3.66
N HIS A 234 7.90 -10.36 -3.96
CA HIS A 234 9.23 -10.30 -4.56
C HIS A 234 10.24 -9.69 -3.59
N ALA A 235 11.43 -10.29 -3.52
CA ALA A 235 12.57 -9.73 -2.82
C ALA A 235 13.08 -8.46 -3.53
N ILE A 236 13.30 -7.36 -2.83
CA ILE A 236 13.85 -6.12 -3.42
C ILE A 236 15.33 -5.89 -3.08
N GLU A 237 15.93 -6.85 -2.39
CA GLU A 237 17.37 -6.93 -2.11
C GLU A 237 17.84 -8.40 -2.10
N ASP A 238 19.16 -8.58 -2.16
CA ASP A 238 19.77 -9.90 -2.03
C ASP A 238 19.76 -10.31 -0.55
N MET A 239 19.37 -11.56 -0.26
CA MET A 239 19.29 -12.09 1.10
C MET A 239 20.02 -13.43 1.20
N GLU A 240 20.64 -13.68 2.35
CA GLU A 240 21.44 -14.89 2.60
C GLU A 240 20.58 -16.16 2.54
N CYS A 241 19.38 -16.12 3.13
CA CYS A 241 18.40 -17.20 3.13
C CYS A 241 16.98 -16.63 3.26
N LEU A 242 15.97 -17.47 2.98
CA LEU A 242 14.57 -17.13 3.22
C LEU A 242 14.22 -17.38 4.69
N ASP A 243 14.22 -16.31 5.49
CA ASP A 243 13.82 -16.29 6.89
C ASP A 243 12.64 -15.33 7.05
N TRP A 244 11.43 -15.86 7.15
CA TRP A 244 10.19 -15.07 7.22
C TRP A 244 10.13 -14.11 8.41
N SER A 245 10.89 -14.35 9.48
CA SER A 245 11.00 -13.41 10.61
C SER A 245 11.78 -12.12 10.25
N LYS A 246 12.43 -12.11 9.09
CA LYS A 246 13.21 -11.00 8.56
C LYS A 246 12.70 -10.51 7.21
N ILE A 247 11.57 -11.03 6.73
CA ILE A 247 10.91 -10.54 5.53
C ILE A 247 9.89 -9.48 5.93
N PHE A 248 10.11 -8.26 5.43
CA PHE A 248 9.27 -7.12 5.72
C PHE A 248 8.68 -6.52 4.45
N ILE A 249 7.38 -6.28 4.48
CA ILE A 249 6.66 -5.47 3.49
C ILE A 249 6.22 -4.16 4.15
N SER A 250 5.81 -3.17 3.35
CA SER A 250 5.11 -2.00 3.89
C SER A 250 3.60 -2.27 3.95
N TYR A 251 2.96 -1.89 5.05
CA TYR A 251 1.51 -2.00 5.24
C TYR A 251 0.77 -0.70 4.91
N ILE A 252 1.55 0.36 4.77
CA ILE A 252 1.11 1.75 4.70
C ILE A 252 1.89 2.47 3.62
N ASP A 253 1.41 3.65 3.25
CA ASP A 253 2.18 4.58 2.43
C ASP A 253 3.41 5.10 3.20
N LEU A 254 4.54 5.13 2.51
CA LEU A 254 5.82 5.60 3.04
C LEU A 254 5.99 7.12 2.91
N LEU A 255 5.15 7.78 2.11
CA LEU A 255 5.17 9.23 1.92
C LEU A 255 4.45 9.97 3.07
N ASN A 256 4.70 9.56 4.32
CA ASN A 256 4.17 10.18 5.54
C ASN A 256 5.29 10.35 6.56
N THR A 257 5.16 11.31 7.48
CA THR A 257 6.19 11.50 8.52
C THR A 257 6.28 10.26 9.43
N PRO A 258 7.44 9.99 10.06
CA PRO A 258 7.57 8.92 11.05
C PRO A 258 6.45 8.90 12.11
N GLU A 259 6.00 10.07 12.54
CA GLU A 259 4.92 10.23 13.52
C GLU A 259 3.58 9.77 12.93
N GLN A 260 3.23 10.22 11.72
CA GLN A 260 2.01 9.81 11.02
C GLN A 260 2.00 8.32 10.72
N ARG A 261 3.11 7.77 10.19
CA ARG A 261 3.24 6.33 9.95
C ARG A 261 3.00 5.50 11.22
N ARG A 262 3.52 5.97 12.36
CA ARG A 262 3.29 5.30 13.66
C ARG A 262 1.85 5.44 14.15
N MET A 263 1.20 6.58 13.89
CA MET A 263 -0.21 6.76 14.20
C MET A 263 -1.06 5.79 13.37
N ASP A 264 -0.87 5.74 12.05
CA ASP A 264 -1.59 4.85 11.14
C ASP A 264 -1.42 3.38 11.56
N LEU A 265 -0.18 2.96 11.85
CA LEU A 265 0.11 1.59 12.27
C LEU A 265 -0.51 1.25 13.63
N LYS A 266 -0.52 2.20 14.57
CA LYS A 266 -1.15 2.00 15.88
C LYS A 266 -2.67 1.90 15.76
N GLU A 267 -3.29 2.73 14.92
CA GLU A 267 -4.73 2.78 14.71
C GLU A 267 -5.28 1.54 13.99
N HIS A 268 -4.53 1.00 13.02
CA HIS A 268 -4.98 -0.09 12.15
C HIS A 268 -4.43 -1.47 12.59
N TYR A 269 -3.25 -1.49 13.18
CA TYR A 269 -2.52 -2.74 13.49
C TYR A 269 -2.04 -2.81 14.94
N TYR A 270 -2.37 -1.84 15.80
CA TYR A 270 -2.12 -1.88 17.26
C TYR A 270 -0.66 -2.05 17.69
N PHE A 271 0.31 -1.68 16.85
CA PHE A 271 1.74 -1.74 17.21
C PHE A 271 2.48 -0.43 16.91
N LEU A 272 3.65 -0.28 17.51
CA LEU A 272 4.55 0.86 17.30
C LEU A 272 5.75 0.42 16.44
N CYS A 273 5.93 1.01 15.26
CA CYS A 273 7.08 0.71 14.42
C CYS A 273 8.39 1.29 14.98
N VAL A 274 9.42 0.45 15.06
CA VAL A 274 10.77 0.79 15.54
C VAL A 274 11.86 0.60 14.47
N CYS A 275 11.48 0.56 13.19
CA CYS A 275 12.45 0.46 12.09
C CYS A 275 13.31 1.74 11.99
N SER A 276 14.44 1.63 11.26
CA SER A 276 15.41 2.73 11.10
C SER A 276 14.78 4.03 10.60
N LYS A 277 13.85 3.99 9.63
CA LYS A 277 13.14 5.19 9.15
C LYS A 277 12.23 5.84 10.19
N CYS A 278 11.71 5.08 11.16
CA CYS A 278 10.84 5.63 12.20
C CYS A 278 11.63 6.13 13.42
N THR A 279 12.84 5.62 13.63
CA THR A 279 13.69 6.01 14.77
C THR A 279 14.74 7.07 14.40
N ASP A 280 15.05 7.24 13.12
CA ASP A 280 16.00 8.25 12.67
C ASP A 280 15.39 9.66 12.73
N ALA A 281 15.88 10.49 13.66
CA ALA A 281 15.46 11.88 13.81
C ALA A 281 15.80 12.75 12.58
N LYS A 282 16.68 12.29 11.68
CA LYS A 282 16.96 12.97 10.42
C LYS A 282 15.80 12.84 9.43
N GLU A 283 15.08 11.73 9.43
CA GLU A 283 13.94 11.49 8.54
C GLU A 283 12.87 12.57 8.70
N SER A 284 12.36 12.79 9.93
CA SER A 284 11.35 13.83 10.20
C SER A 284 11.86 15.23 9.87
N LYS A 285 13.14 15.52 10.13
CA LYS A 285 13.74 16.83 9.83
C LYS A 285 13.80 17.11 8.33
N GLU A 286 14.12 16.11 7.52
CA GLU A 286 14.17 16.25 6.05
C GLU A 286 12.75 16.38 5.48
N MET A 287 11.81 15.55 5.94
CA MET A 287 10.42 15.57 5.50
C MET A 287 9.70 16.89 5.79
N LEU A 288 10.09 17.61 6.84
CA LEU A 288 9.46 18.88 7.24
C LEU A 288 10.34 20.11 6.95
N ALA A 289 11.43 19.95 6.19
CA ALA A 289 12.38 21.02 5.96
C ALA A 289 11.84 22.15 5.07
N ALA A 290 12.18 23.38 5.42
CA ALA A 290 12.15 24.52 4.51
C ALA A 290 13.45 24.63 3.72
N LEU A 291 13.45 25.35 2.61
CA LEU A 291 14.64 25.65 1.83
C LEU A 291 15.46 26.75 2.53
N CYS A 292 16.78 26.59 2.56
CA CYS A 292 17.69 27.64 3.04
C CYS A 292 17.51 28.95 2.24
N PRO A 293 17.47 30.13 2.90
CA PRO A 293 17.35 31.41 2.21
C PRO A 293 18.57 31.75 1.33
N ASN A 294 19.75 31.19 1.64
CA ASN A 294 20.90 31.28 0.76
C ASN A 294 20.76 30.24 -0.38
N ARG A 295 20.47 30.72 -1.59
CA ARG A 295 20.26 29.89 -2.78
C ARG A 295 21.45 29.00 -3.14
N ASN A 296 22.67 29.41 -2.79
CA ASN A 296 23.88 28.61 -3.05
C ASN A 296 24.09 27.49 -2.02
N CYS A 297 23.33 27.49 -0.91
CA CYS A 297 23.45 26.48 0.14
C CYS A 297 22.59 25.24 -0.13
N GLY A 298 21.33 25.45 -0.53
CA GLY A 298 20.39 24.40 -0.94
C GLY A 298 19.96 23.40 0.14
N VAL A 299 20.40 23.54 1.39
CA VAL A 299 20.06 22.59 2.46
C VAL A 299 18.65 22.81 3.02
N GLY A 300 18.05 21.72 3.48
CA GLY A 300 16.87 21.77 4.32
C GLY A 300 17.17 22.39 5.69
N ILE A 301 16.28 23.27 6.16
CA ILE A 301 16.38 23.93 7.47
C ILE A 301 15.07 23.79 8.25
N ASN A 302 15.15 23.87 9.58
CA ASN A 302 14.00 24.08 10.45
C ASN A 302 13.79 25.59 10.61
N VAL A 303 12.60 26.09 10.23
CA VAL A 303 12.25 27.51 10.28
C VAL A 303 12.23 28.10 11.69
N GLU A 304 12.11 27.28 12.73
CA GLU A 304 12.14 27.72 14.14
C GLU A 304 13.54 28.09 14.63
N ARG A 305 14.59 27.79 13.84
CA ARG A 305 15.95 28.25 14.14
C ARG A 305 16.16 29.71 13.74
N THR A 306 17.22 30.31 14.27
CA THR A 306 17.64 31.67 13.91
C THR A 306 18.47 31.70 12.63
N ASN A 307 19.35 30.72 12.43
CA ASN A 307 20.30 30.68 11.32
C ASN A 307 20.36 29.29 10.68
N CYS A 308 20.73 29.24 9.41
CA CYS A 308 21.02 28.00 8.71
C CYS A 308 22.23 27.30 9.35
N PRO A 309 22.15 26.01 9.70
CA PRO A 309 23.25 25.30 10.35
C PRO A 309 24.48 25.05 9.46
N ARG A 310 24.39 25.30 8.14
CA ARG A 310 25.50 25.07 7.19
C ARG A 310 26.18 26.36 6.74
N CYS A 311 25.42 27.38 6.36
CA CYS A 311 25.97 28.62 5.79
C CYS A 311 25.72 29.85 6.67
N ASP A 312 25.15 29.65 7.86
CA ASP A 312 24.84 30.69 8.84
C ASP A 312 23.89 31.80 8.37
N ALA A 313 23.28 31.66 7.19
CA ALA A 313 22.30 32.61 6.68
C ALA A 313 21.11 32.74 7.65
N GLY A 314 20.78 33.98 8.01
CA GLY A 314 19.69 34.28 8.93
C GLY A 314 18.31 33.89 8.37
N ILE A 315 17.51 33.24 9.21
CA ILE A 315 16.13 32.84 8.92
C ILE A 315 15.22 34.00 9.31
N SER A 316 14.74 34.73 8.32
CA SER A 316 13.90 35.91 8.56
C SER A 316 12.48 35.53 9.00
N PRO A 317 11.80 36.40 9.78
CA PRO A 317 10.38 36.23 10.08
C PRO A 317 9.51 36.10 8.82
N LYS A 318 9.89 36.77 7.73
CA LYS A 318 9.22 36.67 6.42
C LYS A 318 9.24 35.24 5.88
N LEU A 319 10.41 34.56 5.93
CA LEU A 319 10.52 33.17 5.49
C LEU A 319 9.70 32.23 6.39
N ARG A 320 9.76 32.43 7.71
CA ARG A 320 8.99 31.63 8.67
C ARG A 320 7.49 31.74 8.43
N ASN A 321 6.99 32.96 8.26
CA ASN A 321 5.57 33.21 7.98
C ASN A 321 5.15 32.60 6.63
N ALA A 322 5.96 32.77 5.58
CA ALA A 322 5.68 32.18 4.27
C ALA A 322 5.63 30.64 4.33
N PHE A 323 6.54 30.01 5.07
CA PHE A 323 6.53 28.56 5.26
C PHE A 323 5.28 28.08 6.00
N ASN A 324 4.90 28.75 7.09
CA ASN A 324 3.73 28.37 7.89
C ASN A 324 2.42 28.59 7.13
N GLU A 325 2.31 29.67 6.34
CA GLU A 325 1.17 29.92 5.45
C GLU A 325 1.07 28.85 4.38
N ALA A 326 2.18 28.55 3.67
CA ALA A 326 2.22 27.50 2.67
C ALA A 326 1.86 26.12 3.26
N MET A 327 2.34 25.81 4.47
CA MET A 327 2.03 24.56 5.17
C MET A 327 0.53 24.46 5.48
N THR A 328 -0.05 25.50 6.06
CA THR A 328 -1.48 25.54 6.41
C THR A 328 -2.35 25.34 5.18
N LEU A 329 -2.06 26.08 4.10
CA LEU A 329 -2.79 25.97 2.84
C LEU A 329 -2.66 24.57 2.23
N THR A 330 -1.45 24.02 2.23
CA THR A 330 -1.16 22.71 1.65
C THR A 330 -1.92 21.60 2.37
N LEU A 331 -1.85 21.59 3.71
CA LEU A 331 -2.52 20.58 4.52
C LEU A 331 -4.04 20.62 4.32
N HIS A 332 -4.64 21.82 4.33
CA HIS A 332 -6.07 21.99 4.10
C HIS A 332 -6.50 21.48 2.73
N ASN A 333 -5.78 21.86 1.67
CA ASN A 333 -6.16 21.47 0.31
C ASN A 333 -5.91 19.99 0.03
N LEU A 334 -4.81 19.41 0.50
CA LEU A 334 -4.56 17.97 0.34
C LEU A 334 -5.62 17.14 1.08
N GLU A 335 -6.09 17.60 2.25
CA GLU A 335 -7.19 16.95 2.96
C GLU A 335 -8.50 16.98 2.16
N ASN A 336 -8.80 18.09 1.49
CA ASN A 336 -9.99 18.23 0.64
C ASN A 336 -9.87 17.51 -0.71
N MET A 337 -8.65 17.15 -1.14
CA MET A 337 -8.36 16.48 -2.41
C MET A 337 -8.07 14.98 -2.25
N LYS A 338 -8.51 14.37 -1.14
CA LYS A 338 -8.28 12.94 -0.88
C LYS A 338 -8.81 12.00 -1.98
N ASP A 339 -9.97 12.33 -2.54
CA ASP A 339 -10.65 11.48 -3.53
C ASP A 339 -10.38 11.93 -4.98
N VAL A 340 -10.30 13.24 -5.20
CA VAL A 340 -10.10 13.84 -6.53
C VAL A 340 -9.15 15.02 -6.39
N ALA A 341 -8.06 14.99 -7.17
CA ALA A 341 -7.09 16.07 -7.23
C ALA A 341 -7.52 17.12 -8.26
N TYR A 342 -7.45 18.41 -7.87
CA TYR A 342 -7.73 19.52 -8.79
C TYR A 342 -6.42 20.21 -9.17
N LEU A 343 -6.12 20.21 -10.47
CA LEU A 343 -4.86 20.75 -10.99
C LEU A 343 -4.64 22.22 -10.58
N ASP A 344 -5.68 23.06 -10.66
CA ASP A 344 -5.57 24.48 -10.31
C ASP A 344 -5.27 24.69 -8.82
N VAL A 345 -5.85 23.88 -7.94
CA VAL A 345 -5.57 23.92 -6.51
C VAL A 345 -4.13 23.48 -6.23
N CYS A 346 -3.67 22.45 -6.93
CA CYS A 346 -2.28 21.99 -6.83
C CYS A 346 -1.30 23.08 -7.28
N LYS A 347 -1.59 23.79 -8.38
CA LYS A 347 -0.79 24.92 -8.87
C LYS A 347 -0.68 26.03 -7.83
N VAL A 348 -1.80 26.44 -7.23
CA VAL A 348 -1.82 27.44 -6.16
C VAL A 348 -0.95 27.01 -4.96
N CYS A 349 -1.00 25.73 -4.57
CA CYS A 349 -0.16 25.20 -3.50
C CYS A 349 1.33 25.23 -3.90
N LEU A 350 1.68 24.74 -5.09
CA LEU A 350 3.06 24.71 -5.58
C LEU A 350 3.66 26.12 -5.72
N ASP A 351 2.87 27.11 -6.12
CA ASP A 351 3.31 28.50 -6.22
C ASP A 351 3.69 29.06 -4.84
N LYS A 352 2.91 28.75 -3.80
CA LYS A 352 3.20 29.13 -2.41
C LYS A 352 4.39 28.37 -1.82
N GLN A 353 4.61 27.14 -2.24
CA GLN A 353 5.71 26.29 -1.75
C GLN A 353 7.05 26.63 -2.44
N THR A 354 7.02 27.16 -3.66
CA THR A 354 8.23 27.39 -4.47
C THR A 354 9.19 28.37 -3.81
N GLY A 355 10.45 27.95 -3.64
CA GLY A 355 11.48 28.74 -2.95
C GLY A 355 11.33 28.80 -1.43
N VAL A 356 10.32 28.13 -0.86
CA VAL A 356 10.04 28.08 0.57
C VAL A 356 10.23 26.67 1.12
N PHE A 357 9.66 25.65 0.46
CA PHE A 357 9.82 24.25 0.85
C PHE A 357 11.11 23.68 0.25
N HIS A 358 11.79 22.83 1.02
CA HIS A 358 12.88 22.04 0.46
C HIS A 358 12.28 21.03 -0.56
N PRO A 359 12.97 20.68 -1.66
CA PRO A 359 12.43 19.72 -2.65
C PRO A 359 12.08 18.33 -2.09
N LEU A 360 12.65 17.95 -0.94
CA LEU A 360 12.32 16.72 -0.21
C LEU A 360 11.27 16.94 0.89
N ASN A 361 10.68 18.12 1.04
CA ASN A 361 9.58 18.29 1.98
C ASN A 361 8.42 17.37 1.58
N VAL A 362 7.94 16.52 2.49
CA VAL A 362 6.95 15.48 2.18
C VAL A 362 5.66 16.05 1.61
N TRP A 363 5.25 17.24 2.07
CA TRP A 363 4.04 17.90 1.59
C TRP A 363 4.22 18.49 0.19
N TYR A 364 5.42 18.99 -0.13
CA TYR A 364 5.76 19.37 -1.51
C TYR A 364 5.71 18.15 -2.44
N VAL A 365 6.28 17.03 -2.01
CA VAL A 365 6.30 15.78 -2.78
C VAL A 365 4.86 15.27 -2.99
N LYS A 366 4.00 15.29 -1.97
CA LYS A 366 2.57 14.96 -2.11
C LYS A 366 1.83 15.90 -3.06
N THR A 367 2.06 17.20 -2.96
CA THR A 367 1.42 18.17 -3.89
C THR A 367 1.88 17.93 -5.33
N LEU A 368 3.16 17.61 -5.56
CA LEU A 368 3.66 17.25 -6.88
C LEU A 368 3.02 15.97 -7.43
N ASP A 369 2.84 14.96 -6.59
CA ASP A 369 2.16 13.71 -6.96
C ASP A 369 0.71 13.96 -7.37
N SER A 370 -0.04 14.70 -6.55
CA SER A 370 -1.41 15.11 -6.89
C SER A 370 -1.48 15.96 -8.17
N ALA A 371 -0.54 16.90 -8.35
CA ALA A 371 -0.47 17.74 -9.54
C ALA A 371 -0.14 16.93 -10.80
N PHE A 372 0.74 15.94 -10.67
CA PHE A 372 1.17 15.06 -11.75
C PHE A 372 0.00 14.23 -12.27
N GLU A 373 -0.72 13.53 -11.38
CA GLU A 373 -1.88 12.72 -11.77
C GLU A 373 -3.01 13.60 -12.33
N ALA A 374 -3.33 14.72 -11.68
CA ALA A 374 -4.35 15.64 -12.18
C ALA A 374 -4.00 16.22 -13.56
N ALA A 375 -2.72 16.51 -13.83
CA ALA A 375 -2.27 16.98 -15.14
C ALA A 375 -2.40 15.92 -16.23
N ILE A 376 -2.18 14.64 -15.91
CA ILE A 376 -2.43 13.51 -16.82
C ILE A 376 -3.92 13.41 -17.15
N GLU A 377 -4.78 13.45 -16.13
CA GLU A 377 -6.24 13.31 -16.29
C GLU A 377 -6.82 14.39 -17.22
N VAL A 378 -6.33 15.62 -17.13
CA VAL A 378 -6.79 16.75 -17.97
C VAL A 378 -5.97 16.95 -19.25
N GLY A 379 -5.02 16.04 -19.56
CA GLY A 379 -4.22 16.07 -20.79
C GLY A 379 -3.22 17.22 -20.90
N LYS A 380 -2.74 17.77 -19.77
CA LYS A 380 -1.72 18.84 -19.72
C LYS A 380 -0.32 18.22 -19.64
N TRP A 381 0.13 17.64 -20.76
CA TRP A 381 1.37 16.84 -20.82
C TRP A 381 2.64 17.58 -20.39
N ALA A 382 2.80 18.85 -20.80
CA ALA A 382 3.96 19.66 -20.39
C ALA A 382 4.00 19.90 -18.86
N ASP A 383 2.84 20.14 -18.24
CA ASP A 383 2.73 20.30 -16.79
C ASP A 383 3.03 18.96 -16.09
N ALA A 384 2.48 17.84 -16.59
CA ALA A 384 2.74 16.51 -16.06
C ALA A 384 4.23 16.15 -16.11
N LEU A 385 4.93 16.39 -17.23
CA LEU A 385 6.37 16.16 -17.32
C LEU A 385 7.16 17.03 -16.33
N ASN A 386 6.77 18.30 -16.15
CA ASN A 386 7.41 19.19 -15.17
C ASN A 386 7.26 18.66 -13.74
N TYR A 387 6.05 18.31 -13.34
CA TYR A 387 5.77 17.83 -11.99
C TYR A 387 6.41 16.48 -11.72
N GLY A 388 6.27 15.51 -12.65
CA GLY A 388 6.85 14.19 -12.51
C GLY A 388 8.38 14.22 -12.41
N GLN A 389 9.06 15.08 -13.18
CA GLN A 389 10.52 15.24 -13.07
C GLN A 389 10.95 15.78 -11.70
N ARG A 390 10.17 16.71 -11.13
CA ARG A 390 10.41 17.27 -9.78
C ARG A 390 10.04 16.29 -8.67
N LEU A 391 9.16 15.32 -8.94
CA LEU A 391 8.69 14.31 -8.00
C LEU A 391 9.72 13.20 -7.76
N LEU A 392 10.48 12.83 -8.80
CA LEU A 392 11.44 11.72 -8.78
C LEU A 392 12.37 11.69 -7.56
N PRO A 393 13.04 12.80 -7.14
CA PRO A 393 13.93 12.77 -5.98
C PRO A 393 13.21 12.42 -4.68
N GLY A 394 11.98 12.90 -4.51
CA GLY A 394 11.14 12.61 -3.34
C GLY A 394 10.74 11.14 -3.29
N PHE A 395 10.26 10.60 -4.42
CA PHE A 395 9.89 9.19 -4.52
C PHE A 395 11.09 8.27 -4.29
N GLN A 396 12.23 8.56 -4.91
CA GLN A 396 13.45 7.78 -4.75
C GLN A 396 13.97 7.79 -3.31
N LYS A 397 13.90 8.95 -2.62
CA LYS A 397 14.31 9.09 -1.23
C LYS A 397 13.39 8.33 -0.27
N TYR A 398 12.07 8.52 -0.38
CA TYR A 398 11.13 8.06 0.65
C TYR A 398 10.59 6.66 0.40
N HIS A 399 10.35 6.26 -0.84
CA HIS A 399 9.98 4.88 -1.15
C HIS A 399 11.20 3.96 -1.30
N GLY A 400 12.32 4.50 -1.80
CA GLY A 400 13.52 3.75 -2.10
C GLY A 400 13.62 3.33 -3.57
N PRO A 401 14.77 2.77 -4.00
CA PRO A 401 15.12 2.57 -5.41
C PRO A 401 14.42 1.37 -6.08
N TRP A 402 13.66 0.58 -5.33
CA TRP A 402 13.01 -0.65 -5.79
C TRP A 402 11.55 -0.69 -5.35
N ASN A 403 10.84 0.42 -5.51
CA ASN A 403 9.43 0.53 -5.17
C ASN A 403 8.55 0.59 -6.44
N PRO A 404 7.39 -0.10 -6.48
CA PRO A 404 6.47 -0.06 -7.61
C PRO A 404 6.07 1.34 -8.07
N LEU A 405 5.80 2.27 -7.13
CA LEU A 405 5.33 3.62 -7.45
C LEU A 405 6.41 4.44 -8.16
N LEU A 406 7.68 4.27 -7.80
CA LEU A 406 8.79 4.88 -8.54
C LEU A 406 8.91 4.31 -9.96
N GLY A 407 8.77 2.99 -10.11
CA GLY A 407 8.77 2.35 -11.43
C GLY A 407 7.62 2.81 -12.32
N LEU A 408 6.43 2.98 -11.74
CA LEU A 408 5.25 3.50 -12.45
C LEU A 408 5.39 4.98 -12.82
N LEU A 409 5.98 5.81 -11.94
CA LEU A 409 6.28 7.21 -12.26
C LEU A 409 7.19 7.31 -13.49
N HIS A 410 8.27 6.52 -13.53
CA HIS A 410 9.13 6.42 -14.71
C HIS A 410 8.37 5.93 -15.94
N LEU A 411 7.53 4.89 -15.81
CA LEU A 411 6.74 4.38 -16.93
C LEU A 411 5.78 5.46 -17.49
N LYS A 412 5.10 6.21 -16.62
CA LYS A 412 4.20 7.31 -17.02
C LYS A 412 4.97 8.45 -17.70
N LEU A 413 6.12 8.88 -17.15
CA LEU A 413 6.98 9.88 -17.77
C LEU A 413 7.44 9.46 -19.17
N GLY A 414 7.90 8.23 -19.32
CA GLY A 414 8.32 7.67 -20.61
C GLY A 414 7.17 7.59 -21.62
N LYS A 415 5.98 7.17 -21.19
CA LYS A 415 4.76 7.17 -22.03
C LYS A 415 4.43 8.57 -22.55
N ILE A 416 4.43 9.58 -21.68
CA ILE A 416 4.12 10.96 -22.05
C ILE A 416 5.20 11.51 -23.00
N GLN A 417 6.48 11.23 -22.73
CA GLN A 417 7.58 11.66 -23.60
C GLN A 417 7.51 11.04 -25.00
N LEU A 418 7.18 9.75 -25.13
CA LEU A 418 6.94 9.12 -26.45
C LEU A 418 5.78 9.80 -27.18
N TYR A 419 4.67 10.02 -26.47
CA TYR A 419 3.50 10.69 -27.04
C TYR A 419 3.85 12.10 -27.58
N GLU A 420 4.71 12.84 -26.88
CA GLU A 420 5.19 14.17 -27.27
C GLU A 420 6.38 14.15 -28.25
N GLY A 421 6.84 12.98 -28.71
CA GLY A 421 7.95 12.84 -29.67
C GLY A 421 9.37 12.98 -29.09
N HIS A 422 9.52 12.93 -27.76
CA HIS A 422 10.80 13.00 -27.05
C HIS A 422 11.39 11.59 -26.81
N ALA A 423 11.67 10.85 -27.88
CA ALA A 423 11.99 9.42 -27.79
C ALA A 423 13.27 9.09 -27.00
N LYS A 424 14.29 9.97 -27.02
CA LYS A 424 15.55 9.74 -26.28
C LYS A 424 15.37 9.86 -24.78
N GLU A 425 14.65 10.90 -24.35
CA GLU A 425 14.26 11.10 -22.96
C GLU A 425 13.34 9.96 -22.51
N ALA A 426 12.37 9.59 -23.35
CA ALA A 426 11.47 8.48 -23.07
C ALA A 426 12.20 7.16 -22.83
N LEU A 427 13.18 6.83 -23.67
CA LEU A 427 13.97 5.61 -23.54
C LEU A 427 14.65 5.52 -22.15
N HIS A 428 15.19 6.64 -21.66
CA HIS A 428 15.79 6.69 -20.32
C HIS A 428 14.79 6.33 -19.22
N HIS A 429 13.59 6.93 -19.24
CA HIS A 429 12.59 6.61 -18.22
C HIS A 429 12.03 5.20 -18.38
N ILE A 430 11.85 4.69 -19.59
CA ILE A 430 11.33 3.33 -19.81
C ILE A 430 12.35 2.27 -19.38
N ASP A 431 13.66 2.48 -19.63
CA ASP A 431 14.71 1.59 -19.13
C ASP A 431 14.73 1.57 -17.59
N GLU A 432 14.55 2.73 -16.94
CA GLU A 432 14.50 2.81 -15.48
C GLU A 432 13.22 2.17 -14.90
N ALA A 433 12.09 2.33 -15.57
CA ALA A 433 10.87 1.59 -15.26
C ALA A 433 11.09 0.08 -15.40
N GLN A 434 11.77 -0.37 -16.47
CA GLN A 434 12.10 -1.79 -16.68
C GLN A 434 12.94 -2.33 -15.54
N ARG A 435 13.99 -1.58 -15.15
CA ARG A 435 14.91 -1.93 -14.07
C ARG A 435 14.14 -2.19 -12.78
N ILE A 436 13.22 -1.29 -12.42
CA ILE A 436 12.47 -1.35 -11.16
C ILE A 436 11.34 -2.40 -11.22
N LEU A 437 10.48 -2.31 -12.24
CA LEU A 437 9.25 -3.11 -12.30
C LEU A 437 9.53 -4.60 -12.53
N THR A 438 10.65 -4.94 -13.19
CA THR A 438 11.10 -6.34 -13.31
C THR A 438 11.44 -6.95 -11.95
N VAL A 439 11.93 -6.15 -11.01
CA VAL A 439 12.22 -6.61 -9.65
C VAL A 439 10.96 -6.69 -8.80
N THR A 440 10.06 -5.72 -8.91
CA THR A 440 8.90 -5.63 -8.02
C THR A 440 7.73 -6.53 -8.44
N HIS A 441 7.55 -6.75 -9.74
CA HIS A 441 6.42 -7.54 -10.29
C HIS A 441 6.85 -8.89 -10.88
N GLY A 442 8.11 -9.03 -11.31
CA GLY A 442 8.60 -10.18 -12.07
C GLY A 442 8.43 -10.01 -13.59
N ARG A 443 9.26 -10.71 -14.37
CA ARG A 443 9.36 -10.57 -15.85
C ARG A 443 8.13 -11.05 -16.61
N ASP A 444 7.38 -11.96 -16.01
CA ASP A 444 6.18 -12.60 -16.54
C ASP A 444 4.90 -11.80 -16.27
N HIS A 445 4.97 -10.75 -15.45
CA HIS A 445 3.79 -9.97 -15.06
C HIS A 445 3.21 -9.16 -16.23
N ARG A 446 1.88 -9.14 -16.34
CA ARG A 446 1.15 -8.48 -17.45
C ARG A 446 1.47 -7.01 -17.67
N LEU A 447 1.69 -6.23 -16.61
CA LEU A 447 2.16 -4.84 -16.72
C LEU A 447 3.43 -4.73 -17.60
N LEU A 448 4.34 -5.69 -17.50
CA LEU A 448 5.59 -5.68 -18.25
C LEU A 448 5.37 -6.19 -19.67
N THR A 449 4.69 -7.33 -19.80
CA THR A 449 4.52 -7.99 -21.10
C THR A 449 3.56 -7.25 -22.03
N GLU A 450 2.50 -6.67 -21.48
CA GLU A 450 1.42 -6.01 -22.26
C GLU A 450 1.64 -4.50 -22.41
N GLN A 451 2.35 -3.84 -21.47
CA GLN A 451 2.55 -2.39 -21.53
C GLN A 451 4.02 -2.00 -21.71
N LEU A 452 4.91 -2.42 -20.79
CA LEU A 452 6.28 -1.89 -20.75
C LEU A 452 7.13 -2.32 -21.96
N TYR A 453 7.19 -3.62 -22.27
CA TYR A 453 8.04 -4.11 -23.35
C TYR A 453 7.65 -3.59 -24.74
N PRO A 454 6.36 -3.49 -25.10
CA PRO A 454 5.96 -2.80 -26.32
C PRO A 454 6.47 -1.34 -26.39
N LEU A 455 6.33 -0.57 -25.32
CA LEU A 455 6.80 0.82 -25.26
C LEU A 455 8.33 0.92 -25.35
N LEU A 456 9.06 -0.02 -24.75
CA LEU A 456 10.51 -0.06 -24.83
C LEU A 456 10.99 -0.32 -26.26
N LEU A 457 10.33 -1.22 -26.99
CA LEU A 457 10.62 -1.47 -28.40
C LEU A 457 10.35 -0.23 -29.25
N GLN A 458 9.22 0.43 -29.01
CA GLN A 458 8.87 1.69 -29.68
C GLN A 458 9.92 2.77 -29.42
N ALA A 459 10.27 3.02 -28.15
CA ALA A 459 11.26 4.03 -27.76
C ALA A 459 12.62 3.80 -28.41
N ARG A 460 13.09 2.55 -28.43
CA ARG A 460 14.36 2.19 -29.09
C ARG A 460 14.31 2.48 -30.58
N HIS A 461 13.21 2.13 -31.25
CA HIS A 461 13.05 2.37 -32.68
C HIS A 461 13.04 3.88 -33.01
N GLU A 462 12.32 4.69 -32.24
CA GLU A 462 12.18 6.13 -32.46
C GLU A 462 13.39 6.96 -31.97
N SER A 463 14.23 6.39 -31.10
CA SER A 463 15.44 7.04 -30.58
C SER A 463 16.66 6.94 -31.50
N ASN A 464 16.63 5.98 -32.42
CA ASN A 464 17.65 5.76 -33.46
C ASN A 464 17.41 6.69 -34.64
#